data_AF-A0A957U4D8-F1
#
_entry.id   AF-A0A957U4D8-F1
#
_cell.length_a   1.000
_cell.length_b   1.000
_cell.length_c   1.000
_cell.angle_alpha   90.00
_cell.angle_beta   90.00
_cell.angle_gamma   90.00
#
_symmetry.space_group_name_H-M   'P 1'
#
loop_
_entity.id
_entity.type
_entity.pdbx_description
1 polymer ?
#
loop_
_entity_poly.entity_id
_entity_poly.type
_entity_poly.pdbx_seq_one_letter_code
_entity_poly.pdbx_strand_id
1 'polypeptide(L)'
;GLLALARPGAELLVASSFSKNFGLYNERIGALTVVAGDAAAAEAALSHVKLAIRTNYSNPPAHGGAIVTTVLTDPTLRGEWEAEVAAMRARINAMRHLFVETLNEKGVEQDFSFIARQRGMFSFSGLTPDHVAALRDKYSIYIVGSGRINVAGMTEANMDYLCTAIADVLAE
;
A
#
# COMPACT_ATOMS: atom_id res chain seq x y z
N GLY A 1 4.72 15.61 -8.71
CA GLY A 1 4.55 14.57 -7.67
C GLY A 1 4.22 15.21 -6.33
N LEU A 2 4.28 14.47 -5.21
CA LEU A 2 3.88 14.96 -3.87
C LEU A 2 4.62 16.25 -3.45
N LEU A 3 5.90 16.38 -3.79
CA LEU A 3 6.69 17.61 -3.55
C LEU A 3 6.13 18.84 -4.26
N ALA A 4 5.41 18.67 -5.37
CA ALA A 4 4.76 19.77 -6.07
C ALA A 4 3.47 20.24 -5.37
N LEU A 5 2.90 19.40 -4.51
CA LEU A 5 1.78 19.75 -3.63
C LEU A 5 2.31 20.40 -2.34
N ALA A 6 3.46 19.94 -1.82
CA ALA A 6 4.12 20.49 -0.64
C ALA A 6 5.04 21.70 -0.92
N ARG A 7 4.67 22.57 -1.86
CA ARG A 7 5.46 23.79 -2.14
C ARG A 7 5.33 24.77 -0.97
N PRO A 8 6.36 25.60 -0.69
CA PRO A 8 6.25 26.65 0.30
C PRO A 8 5.01 27.53 0.05
N GLY A 9 4.22 27.76 1.10
CA GLY A 9 2.97 28.54 1.02
C GLY A 9 1.74 27.78 0.52
N ALA A 10 1.85 26.49 0.18
CA ALA A 10 0.69 25.67 -0.19
C ALA A 10 -0.05 25.16 1.05
N GLU A 11 -1.36 25.42 1.10
CA GLU A 11 -2.26 24.80 2.08
C GLU A 11 -2.63 23.38 1.65
N LEU A 12 -2.70 22.44 2.60
CA LEU A 12 -2.85 21.02 2.33
C LEU A 12 -3.64 20.29 3.42
N LEU A 13 -4.34 19.24 3.00
CA LEU A 13 -4.84 18.20 3.87
C LEU A 13 -4.05 16.92 3.62
N VAL A 14 -3.49 16.33 4.67
CA VAL A 14 -2.76 15.07 4.60
C VAL A 14 -3.45 14.03 5.49
N ALA A 15 -3.96 12.98 4.87
CA ALA A 15 -4.44 11.80 5.58
C ALA A 15 -3.33 10.75 5.64
N SER A 16 -2.81 10.47 6.83
CA SER A 16 -1.82 9.43 7.06
C SER A 16 -2.47 8.21 7.71
N SER A 17 -1.96 7.02 7.40
CA SER A 17 -2.45 5.75 7.95
C SER A 17 -1.27 4.91 8.42
N PHE A 18 -1.40 4.36 9.64
CA PHE A 18 -0.41 3.44 10.20
C PHE A 18 -0.79 1.97 9.96
N SER A 19 -1.85 1.69 9.21
CA SER A 19 -2.30 0.31 9.01
C SER A 19 -1.29 -0.59 8.31
N LYS A 20 -0.46 -0.05 7.40
CA LYS A 20 0.46 -0.86 6.57
C LYS A 20 1.90 -0.80 7.04
N ASN A 21 2.41 0.40 7.32
CA ASN A 21 3.81 0.58 7.75
C ASN A 21 4.03 0.17 9.22
N PHE A 22 2.99 0.09 10.05
CA PHE A 22 3.07 -0.45 11.41
C PHE A 22 2.39 -1.82 11.55
N GLY A 23 1.77 -2.34 10.47
CA GLY A 23 0.97 -3.57 10.55
C GLY A 23 -0.29 -3.47 11.42
N LEU A 24 -0.69 -2.26 11.85
CA LEU A 24 -1.82 -2.03 12.74
C LEU A 24 -3.13 -1.89 11.96
N TYR A 25 -3.46 -2.90 11.15
CA TYR A 25 -4.62 -2.86 10.24
C TYR A 25 -5.94 -2.61 10.98
N ASN A 26 -6.18 -3.34 12.06
CA ASN A 26 -7.45 -3.30 12.77
C ASN A 26 -7.46 -2.37 13.99
N GLU A 27 -6.32 -1.77 14.37
CA GLU A 27 -6.28 -0.74 15.43
C GLU A 27 -6.81 0.62 14.97
N ARG A 28 -7.09 0.75 13.66
CA ARG A 28 -7.73 1.91 13.03
C ARG A 28 -7.01 3.23 13.32
N ILE A 29 -5.68 3.20 13.29
CA ILE A 29 -4.85 4.35 13.61
C ILE A 29 -4.32 5.09 12.37
N GLY A 30 -4.42 6.41 12.41
CA GLY A 30 -3.99 7.36 11.38
C GLY A 30 -4.08 8.79 11.90
N ALA A 31 -3.80 9.77 11.05
CA ALA A 31 -3.94 11.17 11.40
C ALA A 31 -4.44 12.00 10.21
N LEU A 32 -5.16 13.09 10.52
CA LEU A 32 -5.42 14.18 9.60
C LEU A 32 -4.54 15.37 9.99
N THR A 33 -3.68 15.79 9.08
CA THR A 33 -2.89 17.02 9.22
C THR A 33 -3.45 18.10 8.31
N VAL A 34 -3.71 19.27 8.87
CA VAL A 34 -4.10 20.48 8.12
C VAL A 34 -2.90 21.43 8.09
N VAL A 35 -2.42 21.75 6.90
CA VAL A 35 -1.42 22.78 6.66
C VAL A 35 -2.17 24.02 6.18
N ALA A 36 -2.15 25.08 6.97
CA ALA A 36 -2.83 26.34 6.66
C ALA A 36 -1.80 27.46 6.43
N GLY A 37 -2.25 28.57 5.82
CA GLY A 37 -1.40 29.70 5.46
C GLY A 37 -0.80 30.42 6.67
N ASP A 38 -1.46 30.36 7.82
CA ASP A 38 -1.00 30.92 9.09
C ASP A 38 -1.58 30.16 10.30
N ALA A 39 -1.14 30.57 11.50
CA ALA A 39 -1.55 29.95 12.75
C ALA A 39 -3.04 30.15 13.07
N ALA A 40 -3.63 31.31 12.71
CA ALA A 40 -5.02 31.62 12.98
C ALA A 40 -5.95 30.74 12.12
N ALA A 41 -5.60 30.57 10.84
CA ALA A 41 -6.30 29.67 9.92
C ALA A 41 -6.18 28.21 10.37
N ALA A 42 -5.01 27.78 10.85
CA ALA A 42 -4.82 26.43 11.38
C ALA A 42 -5.69 26.16 12.63
N GLU A 43 -5.76 27.12 13.55
CA GLU A 43 -6.59 27.01 14.75
C GLU A 43 -8.10 26.99 14.42
N ALA A 44 -8.53 27.85 13.50
CA ALA A 44 -9.90 27.84 12.99
C ALA A 44 -10.23 26.48 12.36
N ALA A 45 -9.38 25.95 11.48
CA ALA A 45 -9.57 24.64 10.87
C ALA A 45 -9.64 23.51 11.90
N LEU A 46 -8.76 23.52 12.91
CA LEU A 46 -8.78 22.53 13.99
C LEU A 46 -10.09 22.56 14.79
N SER A 47 -10.69 23.73 15.00
CA SER A 47 -11.98 23.86 15.69
C SER A 47 -13.11 23.14 14.93
N HIS A 48 -13.15 23.28 13.60
CA HIS A 48 -14.12 22.60 12.75
C HIS A 48 -13.87 21.09 12.68
N VAL A 49 -12.61 20.67 12.60
CA VAL A 49 -12.24 19.24 12.63
C VAL A 49 -12.70 18.59 13.96
N LYS A 50 -12.48 19.26 15.10
CA LYS A 50 -12.96 18.77 16.41
C LYS A 50 -14.48 18.60 16.44
N LEU A 51 -15.23 19.55 15.88
CA LEU A 51 -16.70 19.45 15.81
C LEU A 51 -17.14 18.25 14.94
N ALA A 52 -16.51 18.06 13.78
CA ALA A 52 -16.81 16.93 12.89
C ALA A 52 -16.51 15.58 13.56
N ILE A 53 -15.36 15.47 14.26
CA ILE A 53 -15.01 14.26 15.04
C ILE A 53 -16.04 14.01 16.14
N ARG A 54 -16.40 15.06 16.91
CA ARG A 54 -17.29 14.94 18.07
C ARG A 54 -18.69 14.46 17.70
N THR A 55 -19.18 14.89 16.54
CA THR A 55 -20.51 14.53 16.00
C THR A 55 -20.53 13.22 15.23
N ASN A 56 -19.37 12.73 14.78
CA ASN A 56 -19.24 11.44 14.10
C ASN A 56 -19.02 10.28 15.10
N TYR A 57 -17.90 10.30 15.83
CA TYR A 57 -17.50 9.18 16.70
C TYR A 57 -17.00 9.62 18.09
N SER A 58 -17.26 10.87 18.47
CA SER A 58 -16.84 11.47 19.74
C SER A 58 -15.32 11.68 19.88
N ASN A 59 -14.55 10.60 20.04
CA ASN A 59 -13.09 10.62 20.18
C ASN A 59 -12.46 9.32 19.66
N PRO A 60 -11.19 9.35 19.19
CA PRO A 60 -10.56 8.20 18.55
C PRO A 60 -10.16 7.10 19.57
N PRO A 61 -9.98 5.84 19.14
CA PRO A 61 -9.46 4.77 19.99
C PRO A 61 -8.02 5.07 20.45
N ALA A 62 -7.71 4.75 21.71
CA ALA A 62 -6.43 5.11 22.32
C ALA A 62 -5.27 4.15 21.97
N HIS A 63 -5.55 2.84 21.83
CA HIS A 63 -4.51 1.81 21.82
C HIS A 63 -3.51 1.94 20.66
N GLY A 64 -3.99 1.98 19.42
CA GLY A 64 -3.13 2.16 18.25
C GLY A 64 -2.29 3.45 18.30
N GLY A 65 -2.86 4.53 18.82
CA GLY A 65 -2.15 5.80 19.02
C GLY A 65 -1.04 5.69 20.06
N ALA A 66 -1.28 4.97 21.15
CA ALA A 66 -0.27 4.70 22.17
C ALA A 66 0.89 3.86 21.62
N ILE A 67 0.62 2.78 20.87
CA ILE A 67 1.67 1.95 20.23
C ILE A 67 2.55 2.81 19.32
N VAL A 68 1.94 3.56 18.39
CA VAL A 68 2.68 4.41 17.45
C VAL A 68 3.51 5.46 18.20
N THR A 69 2.96 6.06 19.25
CA THR A 69 3.69 7.03 20.09
C THR A 69 4.89 6.39 20.77
N THR A 70 4.71 5.24 21.42
CA THR A 70 5.79 4.50 22.08
C THR A 70 6.94 4.19 21.11
N VAL A 71 6.62 3.65 19.93
CA VAL A 71 7.65 3.30 18.94
C VAL A 71 8.34 4.54 18.37
N LEU A 72 7.60 5.59 18.01
CA LEU A 72 8.19 6.75 17.33
C LEU A 72 8.95 7.71 18.25
N THR A 73 8.68 7.68 19.56
CA THR A 73 9.34 8.54 20.56
C THR A 73 10.55 7.89 21.23
N ASP A 74 10.69 6.57 21.11
CA ASP A 74 11.88 5.84 21.55
C ASP A 74 12.86 5.67 20.36
N PRO A 75 14.09 6.20 20.43
CA PRO A 75 15.05 6.10 19.32
C PRO A 75 15.41 4.66 18.91
N THR A 76 15.43 3.73 19.86
CA THR A 76 15.75 2.32 19.62
C THR A 76 14.60 1.65 18.89
N LEU A 77 13.37 1.76 19.42
CA LEU A 77 12.18 1.17 18.80
C LEU A 77 11.91 1.76 17.42
N ARG A 78 12.14 3.06 17.25
CA ARG A 78 12.04 3.72 15.95
C ARG A 78 13.04 3.15 14.96
N GLY A 79 14.28 2.92 15.38
CA GLY A 79 15.32 2.33 14.53
C GLY A 79 14.95 0.91 14.07
N GLU A 80 14.41 0.09 14.98
CA GLU A 80 13.89 -1.24 14.66
C GLU A 80 12.75 -1.17 13.65
N TRP A 81 11.75 -0.32 13.90
CA TRP A 81 10.62 -0.11 13.00
C TRP A 81 11.06 0.35 11.60
N GLU A 82 11.97 1.31 11.50
CA GLU A 82 12.50 1.79 10.21
C GLU A 82 13.20 0.66 9.44
N ALA A 83 13.95 -0.21 10.14
CA ALA A 83 14.61 -1.37 9.56
C ALA A 83 13.61 -2.43 9.05
N GLU A 84 12.59 -2.75 9.85
CA GLU A 84 11.53 -3.70 9.46
C GLU A 84 10.75 -3.22 8.23
N VAL A 85 10.35 -1.94 8.21
CA VAL A 85 9.66 -1.34 7.06
C VAL A 85 10.55 -1.35 5.82
N ALA A 86 11.86 -1.09 5.98
CA ALA A 86 12.82 -1.15 4.87
C ALA A 86 12.95 -2.58 4.32
N ALA A 87 12.97 -3.60 5.18
CA ALA A 87 13.00 -5.00 4.77
C ALA A 87 11.72 -5.41 4.02
N MET A 88 10.54 -5.03 4.52
CA MET A 88 9.26 -5.26 3.83
C MET A 88 9.23 -4.62 2.44
N ARG A 89 9.74 -3.38 2.32
CA ARG A 89 9.86 -2.67 1.03
C ARG A 89 10.80 -3.41 0.08
N ALA A 90 11.96 -3.85 0.56
CA ALA A 90 12.92 -4.60 -0.25
C ALA A 90 12.33 -5.91 -0.77
N ARG A 91 11.63 -6.67 0.09
CA ARG A 91 10.95 -7.91 -0.29
C ARG A 91 9.89 -7.70 -1.37
N ILE A 92 9.06 -6.65 -1.25
CA ILE A 92 8.06 -6.31 -2.28
C ILE A 92 8.74 -6.01 -3.62
N ASN A 93 9.82 -5.24 -3.62
CA ASN A 93 10.56 -4.94 -4.86
C ASN A 93 11.17 -6.21 -5.47
N ALA A 94 11.78 -7.07 -4.66
CA ALA A 94 12.32 -8.35 -5.13
C ALA A 94 11.25 -9.22 -5.80
N MET A 95 10.05 -9.33 -5.19
CA MET A 95 8.95 -10.09 -5.78
C MET A 95 8.44 -9.50 -7.10
N ARG A 96 8.52 -8.16 -7.30
CA ARG A 96 8.16 -7.55 -8.59
C ARG A 96 9.13 -7.94 -9.69
N HIS A 97 10.44 -7.95 -9.39
CA HIS A 97 11.46 -8.36 -10.36
C HIS A 97 11.32 -9.84 -10.69
N LEU A 98 11.27 -10.68 -9.66
CA LEU A 98 11.10 -12.11 -9.82
C LEU A 98 9.84 -12.46 -10.62
N PHE A 99 8.71 -11.79 -10.35
CA PHE A 99 7.47 -11.99 -11.11
C PHE A 99 7.62 -11.69 -12.61
N VAL A 100 8.29 -10.59 -12.96
CA VAL A 100 8.51 -10.22 -14.38
C VAL A 100 9.49 -11.19 -15.04
N GLU A 101 10.57 -11.55 -14.35
CA GLU A 101 11.58 -12.50 -14.85
C GLU A 101 10.95 -13.87 -15.11
N THR A 102 10.20 -14.42 -14.15
CA THR A 102 9.56 -15.72 -14.30
C THR A 102 8.47 -15.70 -15.40
N LEU A 103 7.70 -14.62 -15.57
CA LEU A 103 6.76 -14.53 -16.70
C LEU A 103 7.48 -14.58 -18.06
N ASN A 104 8.63 -13.90 -18.19
CA ASN A 104 9.44 -13.96 -19.40
C ASN A 104 10.01 -15.36 -19.64
N GLU A 105 10.49 -16.04 -18.59
CA GLU A 105 10.96 -17.43 -18.66
C GLU A 105 9.87 -18.42 -19.09
N LYS A 106 8.61 -18.14 -18.73
CA LYS A 106 7.43 -18.92 -19.16
C LYS A 106 6.98 -18.59 -20.58
N GLY A 107 7.66 -17.69 -21.29
CA GLY A 107 7.40 -17.37 -22.69
C GLY A 107 6.20 -16.44 -22.91
N VAL A 108 5.79 -15.68 -21.90
CA VAL A 108 4.69 -14.71 -22.05
C VAL A 108 5.14 -13.53 -22.93
N GLU A 109 4.50 -13.34 -24.08
CA GLU A 109 4.86 -12.28 -25.04
C GLU A 109 4.44 -10.87 -24.62
N GLN A 110 3.38 -10.76 -23.79
CA GLN A 110 2.89 -9.48 -23.30
C GLN A 110 3.92 -8.82 -22.37
N ASP A 111 4.18 -7.51 -22.56
CA ASP A 111 5.15 -6.78 -21.73
C ASP A 111 4.62 -6.50 -20.32
N PHE A 112 5.21 -7.17 -19.31
CA PHE A 112 4.97 -6.93 -17.89
C PHE A 112 6.06 -6.11 -17.19
N SER A 113 7.06 -5.59 -17.92
CA SER A 113 8.22 -4.87 -17.35
C SER A 113 7.85 -3.65 -16.51
N PHE A 114 6.67 -3.07 -16.74
CA PHE A 114 6.15 -1.96 -15.95
C PHE A 114 5.91 -2.33 -14.47
N ILE A 115 5.65 -3.61 -14.16
CA ILE A 115 5.41 -4.09 -12.79
C ILE A 115 6.67 -3.94 -11.93
N ALA A 116 7.85 -4.20 -12.52
CA ALA A 116 9.15 -4.00 -11.86
C ALA A 116 9.45 -2.51 -11.58
N ARG A 117 8.91 -1.58 -12.38
CA ARG A 117 9.10 -0.13 -12.21
C ARG A 117 8.11 0.51 -11.24
N GLN A 118 6.96 -0.12 -11.05
CA GLN A 118 5.93 0.35 -10.11
C GLN A 118 6.35 0.18 -8.65
N ARG A 119 5.67 0.88 -7.74
CA ARG A 119 5.97 0.91 -6.31
C ARG A 119 4.75 0.56 -5.47
N GLY A 120 5.00 0.09 -4.25
CA GLY A 120 3.96 -0.26 -3.28
C GLY A 120 3.50 -1.72 -3.39
N MET A 121 2.46 -2.09 -2.65
CA MET A 121 1.98 -3.47 -2.57
C MET A 121 1.17 -3.93 -3.78
N PHE A 122 0.68 -3.02 -4.61
CA PHE A 122 -0.29 -3.34 -5.66
C PHE A 122 0.24 -3.04 -7.05
N SER A 123 -0.24 -3.80 -8.02
CA SER A 123 -0.02 -3.54 -9.44
C SER A 123 -1.30 -3.83 -10.22
N PHE A 124 -1.54 -3.10 -11.30
CA PHE A 124 -2.54 -3.48 -12.29
C PHE A 124 -1.84 -4.35 -13.32
N SER A 125 -2.16 -5.64 -13.36
CA SER A 125 -1.48 -6.58 -14.26
C SER A 125 -1.86 -6.37 -15.73
N GLY A 126 -3.02 -5.78 -16.01
CA GLY A 126 -3.58 -5.75 -17.36
C GLY A 126 -4.33 -7.03 -17.74
N LEU A 127 -4.49 -7.97 -16.81
CA LEU A 127 -5.36 -9.13 -16.99
C LEU A 127 -6.83 -8.68 -17.07
N THR A 128 -7.57 -9.26 -18.01
CA THR A 128 -9.00 -9.01 -18.21
C THR A 128 -9.82 -9.68 -17.10
N PRO A 129 -11.09 -9.27 -16.90
CA PRO A 129 -11.98 -9.98 -15.98
C PRO A 129 -12.11 -11.48 -16.26
N ASP A 130 -12.03 -11.89 -17.53
CA ASP A 130 -12.11 -13.29 -17.94
C ASP A 130 -10.84 -14.06 -17.53
N HIS A 131 -9.64 -13.48 -17.75
CA HIS A 131 -8.40 -14.06 -17.23
C HIS A 131 -8.43 -14.19 -15.70
N VAL A 132 -8.95 -13.17 -15.00
CA VAL A 132 -9.09 -13.20 -13.53
C VAL A 132 -10.04 -14.31 -13.08
N ALA A 133 -11.16 -14.50 -13.78
CA ALA A 133 -12.10 -15.58 -13.49
C ALA A 133 -11.45 -16.95 -13.74
N ALA A 134 -10.73 -17.14 -14.84
CA ALA A 134 -10.00 -18.37 -15.15
C ALA A 134 -8.92 -18.68 -14.09
N LEU A 135 -8.15 -17.67 -13.66
CA LEU A 135 -7.17 -17.82 -12.57
C LEU A 135 -7.83 -18.29 -11.26
N ARG A 136 -9.02 -17.77 -10.94
CA ARG A 136 -9.78 -18.22 -9.76
C ARG A 136 -10.27 -19.65 -9.94
N ASP A 137 -10.97 -19.93 -11.04
CA ASP A 137 -11.76 -21.15 -11.21
C ASP A 137 -10.88 -22.37 -11.50
N LYS A 138 -9.79 -22.19 -12.27
CA LYS A 138 -8.85 -23.27 -12.62
C LYS A 138 -7.70 -23.41 -11.64
N TYR A 139 -7.18 -22.28 -11.13
CA TYR A 139 -5.92 -22.26 -10.39
C TYR A 139 -6.05 -21.82 -8.93
N SER A 140 -7.26 -21.46 -8.46
CA SER A 140 -7.47 -20.92 -7.11
C SER A 140 -6.57 -19.71 -6.79
N ILE A 141 -6.27 -18.89 -7.79
CA ILE A 141 -5.51 -17.65 -7.65
C ILE A 141 -6.49 -16.48 -7.58
N TYR A 142 -6.55 -15.83 -6.42
CA TYR A 142 -7.52 -14.77 -6.14
C TYR A 142 -6.88 -13.39 -6.27
N ILE A 143 -7.29 -12.64 -7.30
CA ILE A 143 -6.94 -11.24 -7.50
C ILE A 143 -8.21 -10.41 -7.71
N VAL A 144 -8.10 -9.08 -7.66
CA VAL A 144 -9.27 -8.21 -7.85
C VAL A 144 -9.71 -8.29 -9.31
N GLY A 145 -11.02 -8.35 -9.57
CA GLY A 145 -11.60 -8.45 -10.92
C GLY A 145 -11.12 -7.39 -11.93
N SER A 146 -10.59 -6.26 -11.46
CA SER A 146 -9.95 -5.23 -12.28
C SER A 146 -8.52 -5.57 -12.71
N GLY A 147 -8.05 -6.80 -12.51
CA GLY A 147 -6.64 -7.19 -12.71
C GLY A 147 -5.68 -6.61 -11.66
N ARG A 148 -6.17 -6.09 -10.52
CA ARG A 148 -5.28 -5.55 -9.49
C ARG A 148 -4.75 -6.69 -8.62
N ILE A 149 -3.43 -6.92 -8.68
CA ILE A 149 -2.71 -7.94 -7.92
C ILE A 149 -2.06 -7.34 -6.66
N ASN A 150 -2.02 -8.12 -5.58
CA ASN A 150 -1.30 -7.78 -4.36
C ASN A 150 0.05 -8.53 -4.35
N VAL A 151 1.13 -7.82 -4.65
CA VAL A 151 2.51 -8.33 -4.64
C VAL A 151 2.91 -8.83 -3.25
N ALA A 152 2.25 -8.36 -2.19
CA ALA A 152 2.51 -8.85 -0.84
C ALA A 152 2.20 -10.35 -0.66
N GLY A 153 1.31 -10.93 -1.48
CA GLY A 153 0.99 -12.35 -1.46
C GLY A 153 1.92 -13.23 -2.30
N MET A 154 2.84 -12.63 -3.06
CA MET A 154 3.85 -13.37 -3.83
C MET A 154 5.01 -13.78 -2.93
N THR A 155 5.52 -14.99 -3.16
CA THR A 155 6.67 -15.59 -2.49
C THR A 155 7.49 -16.34 -3.52
N GLU A 156 8.76 -16.59 -3.24
CA GLU A 156 9.59 -17.45 -4.11
C GLU A 156 8.94 -18.83 -4.33
N ALA A 157 8.35 -19.40 -3.26
CA ALA A 157 7.73 -20.72 -3.30
C ALA A 157 6.46 -20.80 -4.17
N ASN A 158 5.73 -19.69 -4.37
CA ASN A 158 4.49 -19.69 -5.17
C ASN A 158 4.65 -19.01 -6.54
N MET A 159 5.84 -18.50 -6.86
CA MET A 159 6.06 -17.71 -8.06
C MET A 159 5.89 -18.54 -9.34
N ASP A 160 6.47 -19.74 -9.37
CA ASP A 160 6.41 -20.62 -10.53
C ASP A 160 4.97 -21.01 -10.87
N TYR A 161 4.19 -21.39 -9.86
CA TYR A 161 2.77 -21.72 -10.00
C TYR A 161 1.96 -20.52 -10.51
N LEU A 162 2.16 -19.34 -9.91
CA LEU A 162 1.47 -18.12 -10.31
C LEU A 162 1.77 -17.75 -11.77
N CYS A 163 3.03 -17.75 -12.18
CA CYS A 163 3.42 -17.35 -13.54
C CYS A 163 3.01 -18.38 -14.58
N THR A 164 3.04 -19.67 -14.24
CA THR A 164 2.53 -20.74 -15.11
C THR A 164 1.03 -20.58 -15.34
N ALA A 165 0.25 -20.32 -14.29
CA ALA A 165 -1.18 -20.09 -14.41
C ALA A 165 -1.50 -18.83 -15.24
N ILE A 166 -0.73 -17.75 -15.08
CA ILE A 166 -0.90 -16.54 -15.89
C ILE A 166 -0.57 -16.79 -17.36
N ALA A 167 0.50 -17.53 -17.65
CA ALA A 167 0.86 -17.87 -19.02
C ALA A 167 -0.25 -18.70 -19.70
N ASP A 168 -0.81 -19.68 -18.99
CA ASP A 168 -1.91 -20.50 -19.49
C ASP A 168 -3.16 -19.68 -19.83
N VAL A 169 -3.65 -18.83 -18.91
CA VAL A 169 -4.87 -18.04 -19.16
C VAL A 169 -4.68 -16.92 -20.19
N LEU A 170 -3.44 -16.57 -20.54
CA LEU A 170 -3.13 -15.61 -21.61
C LEU A 170 -3.06 -16.27 -22.99
N ALA A 171 -2.90 -17.60 -23.04
CA ALA A 171 -2.83 -18.36 -24.29
C ALA A 171 -4.22 -18.79 -24.80
N GLU A 172 -5.26 -18.66 -23.97
CA GLU A 172 -6.68 -18.88 -24.30
C GLU A 172 -7.34 -17.65 -24.93
#